data_AF-A0A0Q8EHC1-F1
#
_entry.id   AF-A0A0Q8EHC1-F1
#
_cell.length_a   1.000
_cell.length_b   1.000
_cell.length_c   1.000
_cell.angle_alpha   90.00
_cell.angle_beta   90.00
_cell.angle_gamma   90.00
#
_symmetry.space_group_name_H-M   'P 1'
#
loop_
_entity.id
_entity.type
_entity.pdbx_description
1 polymer ?
#
loop_
_entity_poly.entity_id
_entity_poly.type
_entity_poly.pdbx_seq_one_letter_code
_entity_poly.pdbx_strand_id
1 'polypeptide(L)'
;MRHPARAVADLLASGLVLAGATAAGSLLFAIAEGGYATLPDLVREVGLPGAVAVAVAPLIALRLSGPRLGRAVLLGAAAGVVGTAVLELVREVGFRIFESMPGDLPMLMGVLLRDQIMQGPDTASNIAGWTYHVWNGGMFGVTYAVLLGGFPFRRFGGAVAGTLMGTGYGLALGTGFLLSPVPKAVGAGVFGTDFGAKFAITVYLAHAGFGALLGWLVHRYGNRIAPLWSVACKLLPPRGIRKEDN
;
A
#
# COMPACT_ATOMS: atom_id res chain seq x y z
N MET A 1 21.50 25.05 2.29
CA MET A 1 22.61 24.17 2.73
C MET A 1 22.10 22.74 2.85
N ARG A 2 22.82 21.72 2.33
CA ARG A 2 22.46 20.31 2.50
C ARG A 2 22.74 19.94 3.96
N HIS A 3 21.74 19.42 4.68
CA HIS A 3 21.92 18.92 6.04
C HIS A 3 21.94 17.39 6.01
N PRO A 4 23.12 16.75 5.88
CA PRO A 4 23.22 15.29 5.74
C PRO A 4 22.59 14.56 6.92
N ALA A 5 22.77 15.06 8.15
CA ALA A 5 22.11 14.51 9.34
C ALA A 5 20.57 14.48 9.23
N ARG A 6 19.95 15.54 8.69
CA ARG A 6 18.49 15.57 8.46
C ARG A 6 18.06 14.58 7.39
N ALA A 7 18.88 14.39 6.35
CA ALA A 7 18.60 13.41 5.30
C ALA A 7 18.71 11.97 5.83
N VAL A 8 19.72 11.66 6.64
CA VAL A 8 19.84 10.36 7.32
C VAL A 8 18.64 10.09 8.22
N ALA A 9 18.26 11.06 9.07
CA ALA A 9 17.10 10.92 9.95
C ALA A 9 15.80 10.67 9.15
N ASP A 10 15.61 11.37 8.04
CA ASP A 10 14.46 11.17 7.16
C ASP A 10 14.43 9.77 6.54
N LEU A 11 15.59 9.26 6.08
CA LEU A 11 15.70 7.92 5.49
C LEU A 11 15.43 6.83 6.53
N LEU A 12 15.98 6.95 7.74
CA LEU A 12 15.75 5.98 8.82
C LEU A 12 14.27 5.97 9.22
N ALA A 13 13.66 7.14 9.41
CA ALA A 13 12.24 7.23 9.72
C ALA A 13 11.37 6.72 8.57
N SER A 14 11.76 6.96 7.31
CA SER A 14 11.06 6.40 6.15
C SER A 14 11.17 4.88 6.10
N GLY A 15 12.35 4.32 6.39
CA GLY A 15 12.55 2.88 6.49
C GLY A 15 11.66 2.25 7.56
N LEU A 16 11.55 2.89 8.73
CA LEU A 16 10.66 2.46 9.80
C LEU A 16 9.18 2.52 9.39
N VAL A 17 8.75 3.58 8.71
CA VAL A 17 7.38 3.68 8.17
C VAL A 17 7.12 2.60 7.13
N LEU A 18 8.05 2.35 6.21
CA LEU A 18 7.89 1.32 5.18
C LEU A 18 7.81 -0.07 5.81
N ALA A 19 8.72 -0.40 6.72
CA ALA A 19 8.68 -1.66 7.46
C ALA A 19 7.38 -1.80 8.26
N GLY A 20 6.94 -0.73 8.93
CA GLY A 20 5.68 -0.70 9.67
C GLY A 20 4.45 -0.87 8.78
N ALA A 21 4.41 -0.21 7.62
CA ALA A 21 3.30 -0.32 6.67
C ALA A 21 3.25 -1.72 6.04
N THR A 22 4.39 -2.33 5.76
CA THR A 22 4.51 -3.73 5.33
C THR A 22 4.00 -4.67 6.42
N ALA A 23 4.43 -4.49 7.67
CA ALA A 23 4.06 -5.30 8.81
C ALA A 23 2.57 -5.16 9.21
N ALA A 24 1.99 -3.98 9.03
CA ALA A 24 0.59 -3.70 9.35
C ALA A 24 -0.36 -3.84 8.15
N GLY A 25 0.14 -4.27 6.98
CA GLY A 25 -0.61 -4.34 5.73
C GLY A 25 -1.10 -5.75 5.39
N SER A 26 -1.42 -5.94 4.10
CA SER A 26 -2.08 -7.16 3.61
C SER A 26 -1.21 -8.41 3.58
N LEU A 27 0.09 -8.30 3.87
CA LEU A 27 0.97 -9.46 3.96
C LEU A 27 0.55 -10.40 5.08
N LEU A 28 0.00 -9.87 6.19
CA LEU A 28 -0.47 -10.70 7.30
C LEU A 28 -1.60 -11.63 6.86
N PHE A 29 -2.54 -11.14 6.05
CA PHE A 29 -3.59 -11.97 5.48
C PHE A 29 -3.05 -13.06 4.56
N ALA A 30 -2.10 -12.74 3.68
CA ALA A 30 -1.48 -13.74 2.81
C ALA A 30 -0.68 -14.80 3.60
N ILE A 31 -0.04 -14.42 4.71
CA ILE A 31 0.65 -15.34 5.63
C ILE A 31 -0.37 -16.23 6.36
N ALA A 32 -1.48 -15.66 6.84
CA ALA A 32 -2.53 -16.41 7.50
C ALA A 32 -3.15 -17.47 6.57
N GLU A 33 -3.48 -17.09 5.33
CA GLU A 33 -3.98 -18.01 4.29
C GLU A 33 -2.94 -19.07 3.88
N GLY A 34 -1.65 -18.79 4.10
CA GLY A 34 -0.59 -19.78 3.95
C GLY A 34 -0.53 -20.81 5.07
N GLY A 35 -1.31 -20.65 6.15
CA GLY A 35 -1.35 -21.54 7.30
C GLY A 35 -0.17 -21.37 8.27
N TYR A 36 0.58 -20.25 8.18
CA TYR A 36 1.78 -20.05 9.01
C TYR A 36 1.45 -19.55 10.43
N ALA A 37 0.34 -18.82 10.60
CA ALA A 37 -0.17 -18.32 11.87
C ALA A 37 -1.63 -17.87 11.69
N THR A 38 -2.36 -17.66 12.79
CA THR A 38 -3.71 -17.09 12.72
C THR A 38 -3.63 -15.59 12.38
N LEU A 39 -4.65 -15.07 11.70
CA LEU A 39 -4.71 -13.63 11.40
C LEU A 39 -4.76 -12.76 12.67
N PRO A 40 -5.48 -13.14 13.74
CA PRO A 40 -5.51 -12.36 14.99
C PRO A 40 -4.14 -12.27 15.67
N ASP A 41 -3.39 -13.37 15.74
CA ASP A 41 -2.05 -13.38 16.34
C ASP A 41 -1.10 -12.50 15.52
N LEU A 42 -1.11 -12.65 14.19
CA LEU A 42 -0.31 -11.80 13.30
C LEU A 42 -0.64 -10.32 13.45
N VAL A 43 -1.93 -9.96 13.51
CA VAL A 43 -2.32 -8.56 13.72
C VAL A 43 -1.87 -8.07 15.08
N ARG A 44 -1.99 -8.86 16.14
CA ARG A 44 -1.59 -8.46 17.49
C ARG A 44 -0.08 -8.30 17.63
N GLU A 45 0.69 -9.26 17.13
CA GLU A 45 2.13 -9.37 17.37
C GLU A 45 2.97 -8.60 16.35
N VAL A 46 2.48 -8.45 15.12
CA VAL A 46 3.21 -7.80 14.02
C VAL A 46 2.47 -6.57 13.53
N GLY A 47 1.15 -6.68 13.32
CA GLY A 47 0.34 -5.61 12.76
C GLY A 47 0.27 -4.37 13.65
N LEU A 48 -0.05 -4.54 14.94
CA LEU A 48 -0.16 -3.44 15.90
C LEU A 48 1.19 -2.73 16.12
N PRO A 49 2.33 -3.43 16.36
CA PRO A 49 3.63 -2.76 16.41
C PRO A 49 3.97 -2.02 15.12
N GLY A 50 3.65 -2.60 13.95
CA GLY A 50 3.82 -1.93 12.66
C GLY A 50 3.00 -0.66 12.52
N ALA A 51 1.73 -0.70 12.94
CA ALA A 51 0.83 0.46 12.94
C ALA A 51 1.35 1.58 13.86
N VAL A 52 1.87 1.22 15.04
CA VAL A 52 2.52 2.16 15.96
C VAL A 52 3.75 2.79 15.30
N ALA A 53 4.57 2.02 14.61
CA ALA A 53 5.72 2.55 13.88
C ALA A 53 5.31 3.56 12.80
N VAL A 54 4.26 3.26 12.02
CA VAL A 54 3.71 4.18 11.00
C VAL A 54 3.17 5.46 11.62
N ALA A 55 2.59 5.40 12.82
CA ALA A 55 2.06 6.58 13.51
C ALA A 55 3.14 7.43 14.18
N VAL A 56 4.12 6.80 14.84
CA VAL A 56 5.11 7.49 15.68
C VAL A 56 6.30 8.01 14.86
N ALA A 57 6.80 7.25 13.88
CA ALA A 57 7.97 7.63 13.10
C ALA A 57 7.83 9.00 12.39
N PRO A 58 6.67 9.36 11.80
CA PRO A 58 6.48 10.68 11.22
C PRO A 58 6.49 11.82 12.24
N LEU A 59 6.03 11.58 13.48
CA LEU A 59 6.06 12.56 14.56
C LEU A 59 7.49 12.85 15.01
N ILE A 60 8.32 11.81 15.11
CA ILE A 60 9.75 11.93 15.37
C ILE A 60 10.43 12.67 14.20
N ALA A 61 10.16 12.26 12.96
CA ALA A 61 10.71 12.88 11.75
C ALA A 61 10.34 14.36 11.62
N LEU A 62 9.14 14.76 12.06
CA LEU A 62 8.72 16.17 12.05
C LEU A 62 9.71 17.07 12.80
N ARG A 63 10.29 16.57 13.90
CA ARG A 63 11.29 17.29 14.70
C ARG A 63 12.70 17.20 14.11
N LEU A 64 13.07 16.06 13.52
CA LEU A 64 14.44 15.78 13.09
C LEU A 64 14.73 16.16 11.64
N SER A 65 13.81 15.87 10.71
CA SER A 65 14.01 16.04 9.26
C SER A 65 12.98 16.93 8.58
N GLY A 66 11.85 17.21 9.25
CA GLY A 66 10.78 18.09 8.80
C GLY A 66 9.51 17.36 8.36
N PRO A 67 8.55 18.06 7.73
CA PRO A 67 7.18 17.57 7.58
C PRO A 67 6.97 16.59 6.40
N ARG A 68 8.02 16.21 5.67
CA ARG A 68 7.90 15.39 4.44
C ARG A 68 7.20 14.07 4.73
N LEU A 69 7.71 13.33 5.72
CA LEU A 69 7.22 11.99 6.04
C LEU A 69 5.77 12.01 6.56
N GLY A 70 5.44 12.95 7.46
CA GLY A 70 4.07 13.11 7.94
C GLY A 70 3.07 13.42 6.83
N ARG A 71 3.45 14.27 5.87
CA ARG A 71 2.61 14.54 4.68
C ARG A 71 2.47 13.30 3.79
N ALA A 72 3.53 12.53 3.63
CA ALA A 72 3.50 11.28 2.87
C ALA A 72 2.56 10.25 3.49
N VAL A 73 2.65 10.05 4.81
CA VAL A 73 1.79 9.12 5.54
C VAL A 73 0.33 9.55 5.46
N LEU A 74 0.02 10.82 5.75
CA LEU A 74 -1.37 11.29 5.74
C LEU A 74 -1.99 11.25 4.34
N LEU A 75 -1.30 11.79 3.33
CA LEU A 75 -1.82 11.79 1.95
C LEU A 75 -1.88 10.37 1.39
N GLY A 76 -0.86 9.56 1.64
CA GLY A 76 -0.79 8.18 1.19
C GLY A 76 -1.91 7.34 1.81
N ALA A 77 -2.11 7.42 3.12
CA ALA A 77 -3.20 6.72 3.79
C ALA A 77 -4.58 7.13 3.24
N ALA A 78 -4.85 8.44 3.14
CA ALA A 78 -6.11 8.93 2.61
C ALA A 78 -6.34 8.50 1.14
N ALA A 79 -5.32 8.64 0.29
CA ALA A 79 -5.41 8.23 -1.11
C ALA A 79 -5.55 6.71 -1.27
N GLY A 80 -4.90 5.92 -0.41
CA GLY A 80 -5.04 4.47 -0.35
C GLY A 80 -6.46 4.04 0.03
N VAL A 81 -7.05 4.66 1.07
CA VAL A 81 -8.44 4.42 1.48
C VAL A 81 -9.41 4.72 0.34
N VAL A 82 -9.25 5.86 -0.34
CA VAL A 82 -10.09 6.22 -1.49
C VAL A 82 -9.87 5.26 -2.67
N GLY A 83 -8.62 4.86 -2.92
CA GLY A 83 -8.27 3.85 -3.93
C GLY A 83 -8.94 2.51 -3.65
N THR A 84 -9.04 2.09 -2.38
CA THR A 84 -9.72 0.84 -1.99
C THR A 84 -11.19 0.85 -2.38
N ALA A 85 -11.87 2.00 -2.32
CA ALA A 85 -13.25 2.09 -2.78
C ALA A 85 -13.39 1.75 -4.28
N VAL A 86 -12.43 2.19 -5.12
CA VAL A 86 -12.40 1.83 -6.56
C VAL A 86 -12.08 0.34 -6.74
N LEU A 87 -11.13 -0.17 -5.97
CA LEU A 87 -10.75 -1.59 -5.97
C LEU A 87 -11.98 -2.46 -5.68
N GLU A 88 -12.71 -2.14 -4.62
CA GLU A 88 -13.89 -2.90 -4.20
C GLU A 88 -15.07 -2.69 -5.13
N LEU A 89 -15.24 -1.52 -5.75
CA LEU A 89 -16.27 -1.34 -6.78
C LEU A 89 -16.09 -2.34 -7.93
N VAL A 90 -14.85 -2.50 -8.42
CA VAL A 90 -14.55 -3.46 -9.50
C VAL A 90 -14.74 -4.90 -9.01
N ARG A 91 -14.24 -5.23 -7.81
CA ARG A 91 -14.34 -6.59 -7.27
C ARG A 91 -15.77 -6.99 -6.94
N GLU A 92 -16.59 -6.06 -6.47
CA GLU A 92 -17.98 -6.31 -6.13
C GLU A 92 -18.85 -6.47 -7.37
N VAL A 93 -18.60 -5.67 -8.41
CA VAL A 93 -19.17 -5.89 -9.74
C VAL A 93 -18.74 -7.26 -10.28
N GLY A 94 -17.46 -7.61 -10.12
CA GLY A 94 -16.94 -8.93 -10.47
C GLY A 94 -17.66 -10.07 -9.74
N PHE A 95 -17.86 -9.93 -8.43
CA PHE A 95 -18.53 -10.93 -7.60
C PHE A 95 -20.02 -11.06 -7.92
N ARG A 96 -20.77 -9.95 -7.94
CA ARG A 96 -22.23 -9.95 -8.04
C ARG A 96 -22.80 -10.07 -9.45
N ILE A 97 -22.05 -9.62 -10.46
CA ILE A 97 -22.56 -9.51 -11.84
C ILE A 97 -21.85 -10.47 -12.77
N PHE A 98 -20.51 -10.53 -12.73
CA PHE A 98 -19.72 -11.31 -13.67
C PHE A 98 -19.29 -12.68 -13.15
N GLU A 99 -19.64 -13.01 -11.90
CA GLU A 99 -19.21 -14.23 -11.21
C GLU A 99 -17.70 -14.47 -11.37
N SER A 100 -16.92 -13.40 -11.37
CA SER A 100 -15.48 -13.40 -11.64
C SER A 100 -14.63 -13.39 -10.38
N MET A 101 -15.26 -13.34 -9.21
CA MET A 101 -14.63 -13.48 -7.90
C MET A 101 -15.31 -14.62 -7.13
N PRO A 102 -14.56 -15.45 -6.38
CA PRO A 102 -15.12 -16.58 -5.61
C PRO A 102 -15.87 -16.14 -4.35
N GLY A 103 -15.68 -14.89 -3.90
CA GLY A 103 -16.32 -14.37 -2.69
C GLY A 103 -15.92 -12.94 -2.34
N ASP A 104 -16.50 -12.46 -1.25
CA ASP A 104 -16.21 -11.17 -0.61
C ASP A 104 -14.96 -11.31 0.30
N LEU A 105 -13.81 -10.81 -0.14
CA LEU A 105 -12.57 -10.89 0.65
C LEU A 105 -12.59 -10.08 1.94
N PRO A 106 -13.12 -8.83 1.99
CA PRO A 106 -13.32 -8.13 3.26
C PRO A 106 -14.08 -8.99 4.29
N MET A 107 -15.15 -9.67 3.89
CA MET A 107 -15.88 -10.58 4.76
C MET A 107 -14.99 -11.73 5.26
N LEU A 108 -14.25 -12.39 4.37
CA LEU A 108 -13.31 -13.46 4.72
C LEU A 108 -12.24 -12.98 5.72
N MET A 109 -11.62 -11.83 5.46
CA MET A 109 -10.66 -11.22 6.37
C MET A 109 -11.25 -11.01 7.76
N GLY A 110 -12.52 -10.58 7.83
CA GLY A 110 -13.23 -10.35 9.08
C GLY A 110 -13.49 -11.61 9.88
N VAL A 111 -13.87 -12.68 9.19
CA VAL A 111 -14.10 -14.00 9.78
C VAL A 111 -12.80 -14.58 10.35
N LEU A 112 -11.70 -14.47 9.60
CA LEU A 112 -10.38 -14.89 10.08
C LEU A 112 -9.87 -14.01 11.22
N LEU A 113 -10.07 -12.70 11.16
CA LEU A 113 -9.63 -11.76 12.19
C LEU A 113 -10.38 -11.96 13.52
N ARG A 114 -11.51 -12.67 13.52
CA ARG A 114 -12.26 -13.02 14.73
C ARG A 114 -12.21 -14.51 15.07
N ASP A 115 -11.35 -15.29 14.40
CA ASP A 115 -11.25 -16.74 14.54
C ASP A 115 -12.60 -17.46 14.47
N GLN A 116 -13.49 -17.01 13.57
CA GLN A 116 -14.87 -17.50 13.50
C GLN A 116 -15.24 -18.23 12.21
N ILE A 117 -14.25 -18.86 11.56
CA ILE A 117 -14.45 -19.54 10.26
C ILE A 117 -15.55 -20.60 10.28
N MET A 118 -15.73 -21.29 11.41
CA MET A 118 -16.77 -22.32 11.57
C MET A 118 -18.16 -21.75 11.86
N GLN A 119 -18.23 -20.54 12.39
CA GLN A 119 -19.49 -19.83 12.68
C GLN A 119 -19.97 -19.01 11.48
N GLY A 120 -19.06 -18.66 10.57
CA GLY A 120 -19.34 -17.82 9.42
C GLY A 120 -19.37 -16.33 9.77
N PRO A 121 -19.75 -15.47 8.81
CA PRO A 121 -19.74 -14.03 8.98
C PRO A 121 -20.92 -13.53 9.83
N ASP A 122 -20.61 -12.71 10.82
CA ASP A 122 -21.54 -11.84 11.54
C ASP A 122 -21.25 -10.35 11.28
N THR A 123 -22.12 -9.47 11.80
CA THR A 123 -21.97 -8.01 11.67
C THR A 123 -20.61 -7.52 12.17
N ALA A 124 -20.10 -8.10 13.26
CA ALA A 124 -18.84 -7.69 13.85
C ALA A 124 -17.62 -8.14 13.04
N SER A 125 -17.59 -9.35 12.47
CA SER A 125 -16.57 -9.73 11.48
C SER A 125 -16.64 -8.83 10.27
N ASN A 126 -17.82 -8.50 9.76
CA ASN A 126 -17.92 -7.68 8.56
C ASN A 126 -17.30 -6.31 8.82
N ILE A 127 -17.62 -5.67 9.94
CA ILE A 127 -16.99 -4.40 10.33
C ILE A 127 -15.46 -4.56 10.47
N ALA A 128 -15.01 -5.61 11.16
CA ALA A 128 -13.59 -5.84 11.40
C ALA A 128 -12.81 -6.08 10.08
N GLY A 129 -13.37 -6.90 9.20
CA GLY A 129 -12.80 -7.26 7.90
C GLY A 129 -12.74 -6.08 6.94
N TRP A 130 -13.82 -5.30 6.83
CA TRP A 130 -13.83 -4.05 6.06
C TRP A 130 -12.85 -3.03 6.62
N THR A 131 -12.77 -2.88 7.94
CA THR A 131 -11.79 -1.99 8.59
C THR A 131 -10.36 -2.41 8.26
N TYR A 132 -10.05 -3.70 8.38
CA TYR A 132 -8.74 -4.25 8.04
C TYR A 132 -8.43 -4.10 6.55
N HIS A 133 -9.40 -4.31 5.67
CA HIS A 133 -9.24 -4.16 4.22
C HIS A 133 -8.95 -2.70 3.81
N VAL A 134 -9.70 -1.74 4.37
CA VAL A 134 -9.47 -0.31 4.15
C VAL A 134 -8.12 0.13 4.73
N TRP A 135 -7.77 -0.37 5.91
CA TRP A 135 -6.46 -0.15 6.52
C TRP A 135 -5.32 -0.64 5.63
N ASN A 136 -5.43 -1.83 5.04
CA ASN A 136 -4.47 -2.39 4.09
C ASN A 136 -4.27 -1.47 2.88
N GLY A 137 -5.36 -0.98 2.29
CA GLY A 137 -5.31 0.01 1.22
C GLY A 137 -4.56 1.27 1.62
N GLY A 138 -4.83 1.77 2.83
CA GLY A 138 -4.10 2.87 3.45
C GLY A 138 -2.60 2.60 3.54
N MET A 139 -2.17 1.43 4.03
CA MET A 139 -0.75 1.08 4.14
C MET A 139 -0.06 0.96 2.77
N PHE A 140 -0.73 0.45 1.75
CA PHE A 140 -0.22 0.49 0.38
C PHE A 140 -0.09 1.91 -0.15
N GLY A 141 -1.05 2.78 0.16
CA GLY A 141 -0.98 4.20 -0.20
C GLY A 141 0.16 4.94 0.51
N VAL A 142 0.38 4.66 1.81
CA VAL A 142 1.54 5.16 2.57
C VAL A 142 2.84 4.72 1.90
N THR A 143 2.96 3.45 1.57
CA THR A 143 4.15 2.88 0.91
C THR A 143 4.46 3.62 -0.39
N TYR A 144 3.45 3.77 -1.25
CA TYR A 144 3.55 4.52 -2.50
C TYR A 144 4.00 5.98 -2.28
N ALA A 145 3.32 6.70 -1.39
CA ALA A 145 3.59 8.12 -1.15
C ALA A 145 4.97 8.38 -0.50
N VAL A 146 5.45 7.47 0.36
CA VAL A 146 6.79 7.58 0.97
C VAL A 146 7.88 7.38 -0.08
N LEU A 147 7.72 6.40 -0.97
CA LEU A 147 8.69 6.05 -2.01
C LEU A 147 8.72 7.08 -3.15
N LEU A 148 7.57 7.36 -3.74
CA LEU A 148 7.46 8.13 -4.99
C LEU A 148 7.11 9.60 -4.76
N GLY A 149 6.43 9.91 -3.66
CA GLY A 149 5.98 11.27 -3.36
C GLY A 149 5.21 11.91 -4.52
N GLY A 150 5.33 13.23 -4.70
CA GLY A 150 4.70 13.95 -5.80
C GLY A 150 5.52 14.01 -7.10
N PHE A 151 6.47 13.09 -7.32
CA PHE A 151 7.35 13.13 -8.49
C PHE A 151 6.67 12.56 -9.74
N PRO A 152 6.73 13.18 -10.93
CA PRO A 152 7.49 14.38 -11.25
C PRO A 152 6.75 15.66 -10.82
N PHE A 153 7.45 16.53 -10.09
CA PHE A 153 6.87 17.77 -9.59
C PHE A 153 6.53 18.72 -10.73
N ARG A 154 5.32 19.29 -10.69
CA ARG A 154 4.96 20.55 -11.38
C ARG A 154 5.18 20.60 -12.90
N ARG A 155 5.19 19.46 -13.59
CA ARG A 155 5.08 19.46 -15.06
C ARG A 155 3.62 19.34 -15.48
N PHE A 156 3.24 20.02 -16.57
CA PHE A 156 2.01 19.72 -17.29
C PHE A 156 2.01 18.20 -17.58
N GLY A 157 0.99 17.48 -17.09
CA GLY A 157 0.94 16.01 -17.14
C GLY A 157 1.44 15.26 -15.88
N GLY A 158 1.83 15.92 -14.80
CA GLY A 158 2.26 15.25 -13.55
C GLY A 158 1.20 14.31 -12.95
N ALA A 159 -0.09 14.65 -13.11
CA ALA A 159 -1.21 13.79 -12.74
C ALA A 159 -1.29 12.54 -13.62
N VAL A 160 -1.06 12.67 -14.93
CA VAL A 160 -1.03 11.53 -15.87
C VAL A 160 0.15 10.62 -15.57
N ALA A 161 1.34 11.18 -15.35
CA ALA A 161 2.51 10.41 -14.94
C ALA A 161 2.26 9.68 -13.61
N GLY A 162 1.61 10.35 -12.65
CA GLY A 162 1.19 9.74 -11.39
C GLY A 162 0.19 8.61 -11.57
N THR A 163 -0.83 8.80 -12.41
CA THR A 163 -1.77 7.74 -12.77
C THR A 163 -1.04 6.54 -13.36
N LEU A 164 -0.13 6.72 -14.32
CA LEU A 164 0.60 5.61 -14.94
C LEU A 164 1.52 4.88 -13.95
N MET A 165 2.29 5.62 -13.15
CA MET A 165 3.14 5.05 -12.10
C MET A 165 2.32 4.31 -11.04
N GLY A 166 1.19 4.91 -10.65
CA GLY A 166 0.18 4.34 -9.78
C GLY A 166 -0.39 3.04 -10.32
N THR A 167 -0.83 3.02 -11.57
CA THR A 167 -1.32 1.81 -12.26
C THR A 167 -0.26 0.73 -12.26
N GLY A 168 1.00 1.04 -12.60
CA GLY A 168 2.10 0.07 -12.56
C GLY A 168 2.31 -0.52 -11.17
N TYR A 169 2.28 0.33 -10.13
CA TYR A 169 2.33 -0.11 -8.74
C TYR A 169 1.13 -1.02 -8.38
N GLY A 170 -0.08 -0.62 -8.74
CA GLY A 170 -1.29 -1.42 -8.56
C GLY A 170 -1.17 -2.80 -9.22
N LEU A 171 -0.76 -2.87 -10.48
CA LEU A 171 -0.56 -4.13 -11.20
C LEU A 171 0.51 -5.02 -10.53
N ALA A 172 1.56 -4.43 -9.95
CA ALA A 172 2.54 -5.17 -9.16
C ALA A 172 1.90 -5.77 -7.89
N LEU A 173 1.05 -5.00 -7.18
CA LEU A 173 0.28 -5.51 -6.05
C LEU A 173 -0.67 -6.64 -6.45
N GLY A 174 -1.39 -6.48 -7.58
CA GLY A 174 -2.30 -7.49 -8.10
C GLY A 174 -1.56 -8.78 -8.48
N THR A 175 -0.37 -8.67 -9.07
CA THR A 175 0.50 -9.82 -9.34
C THR A 175 0.95 -10.49 -8.04
N GLY A 176 1.37 -9.71 -7.04
CA GLY A 176 1.73 -10.23 -5.72
C GLY A 176 0.57 -10.98 -5.06
N PHE A 177 -0.65 -10.45 -5.16
CA PHE A 177 -1.86 -11.13 -4.70
C PHE A 177 -2.10 -12.44 -5.43
N LEU A 178 -2.04 -12.46 -6.77
CA LEU A 178 -2.25 -13.66 -7.58
C LEU A 178 -1.21 -14.77 -7.32
N LEU A 179 0.00 -14.39 -6.94
CA LEU A 179 1.10 -15.30 -6.57
C LEU A 179 1.07 -15.71 -5.09
N SER A 180 0.28 -15.04 -4.26
CA SER A 180 0.17 -15.35 -2.84
C SER A 180 -0.63 -16.65 -2.58
N PRO A 181 -0.67 -17.15 -1.35
CA PRO A 181 -1.54 -18.27 -0.99
C PRO A 181 -3.05 -17.97 -1.11
N VAL A 182 -3.44 -16.68 -1.11
CA VAL A 182 -4.86 -16.27 -1.03
C VAL A 182 -5.72 -16.86 -2.15
N PRO A 183 -5.37 -16.73 -3.45
CA PRO A 183 -6.19 -17.30 -4.52
C PRO A 183 -6.43 -18.80 -4.38
N LYS A 184 -5.41 -19.54 -3.95
CA LYS A 184 -5.54 -20.98 -3.71
C LYS A 184 -6.47 -21.26 -2.53
N ALA A 185 -6.34 -20.51 -1.44
CA ALA A 185 -7.15 -20.71 -0.23
C ALA A 185 -8.64 -20.42 -0.47
N VAL A 186 -8.98 -19.48 -1.35
CA VAL A 186 -10.36 -19.20 -1.75
C VAL A 186 -10.87 -20.08 -2.89
N GLY A 187 -10.13 -21.14 -3.25
CA GLY A 187 -10.54 -22.10 -4.28
C GLY A 187 -10.39 -21.62 -5.73
N ALA A 188 -9.68 -20.51 -5.97
CA ALA A 188 -9.44 -20.01 -7.33
C ALA A 188 -8.20 -20.63 -7.98
N GLY A 189 -7.38 -21.37 -7.23
CA GLY A 189 -6.11 -21.92 -7.71
C GLY A 189 -5.00 -20.87 -7.82
N VAL A 190 -3.77 -21.30 -8.09
CA VAL A 190 -2.63 -20.38 -8.27
C VAL A 190 -2.92 -19.48 -9.47
N PHE A 191 -2.80 -18.17 -9.31
CA PHE A 191 -3.09 -17.22 -10.40
C PHE A 191 -4.53 -17.27 -10.96
N GLY A 192 -5.47 -17.94 -10.28
CA GLY A 192 -6.85 -18.09 -10.77
C GLY A 192 -7.08 -19.25 -11.74
N THR A 193 -6.16 -20.23 -11.84
CA THR A 193 -6.27 -21.35 -12.80
C THR A 193 -7.58 -22.12 -12.70
N ASP A 194 -8.12 -22.26 -11.49
CA ASP A 194 -9.29 -23.10 -11.24
C ASP A 194 -10.59 -22.31 -11.41
N PHE A 195 -10.50 -20.97 -11.35
CA PHE A 195 -11.62 -20.04 -11.56
C PHE A 195 -11.68 -19.47 -12.99
N GLY A 196 -10.60 -19.65 -13.75
CA GLY A 196 -10.41 -19.13 -15.09
C GLY A 196 -9.92 -17.68 -15.15
N ALA A 197 -9.63 -17.22 -16.37
CA ALA A 197 -9.02 -15.91 -16.62
C ALA A 197 -9.83 -14.72 -16.06
N LYS A 198 -11.15 -14.87 -15.90
CA LYS A 198 -12.03 -13.84 -15.33
C LYS A 198 -11.59 -13.37 -13.94
N PHE A 199 -11.04 -14.26 -13.12
CA PHE A 199 -10.50 -13.91 -11.81
C PHE A 199 -9.28 -13.01 -11.92
N ALA A 200 -8.27 -13.43 -12.67
CA ALA A 200 -7.05 -12.64 -12.88
C ALA A 200 -7.37 -11.28 -13.51
N ILE A 201 -8.27 -11.24 -14.51
CA ILE A 201 -8.73 -9.98 -15.14
C ILE A 201 -9.34 -9.05 -14.10
N THR A 202 -10.24 -9.56 -13.25
CA THR A 202 -10.90 -8.74 -12.22
C THR A 202 -9.91 -8.22 -11.20
N VAL A 203 -8.99 -9.07 -10.73
CA VAL A 203 -7.91 -8.68 -9.82
C VAL A 203 -7.06 -7.58 -10.44
N TYR A 204 -6.61 -7.74 -11.68
CA TYR A 204 -5.78 -6.75 -12.36
C TYR A 204 -6.53 -5.44 -12.60
N LEU A 205 -7.79 -5.46 -13.04
CA LEU A 205 -8.59 -4.25 -13.23
C LEU A 205 -8.81 -3.50 -11.91
N ALA A 206 -9.14 -4.23 -10.84
CA ALA A 206 -9.34 -3.64 -9.52
C ALA A 206 -8.07 -2.97 -8.99
N HIS A 207 -6.92 -3.63 -9.11
CA HIS A 207 -5.65 -3.08 -8.68
C HIS A 207 -5.13 -1.97 -9.59
N ALA A 208 -5.40 -2.04 -10.91
CA ALA A 208 -5.11 -0.96 -11.83
C ALA A 208 -5.92 0.30 -11.47
N GLY A 209 -7.21 0.15 -11.16
CA GLY A 209 -8.08 1.24 -10.70
C GLY A 209 -7.62 1.86 -9.37
N PHE A 210 -7.30 1.00 -8.38
CA PHE A 210 -6.68 1.41 -7.12
C PHE A 210 -5.42 2.25 -7.36
N GLY A 211 -4.49 1.69 -8.12
CA GLY A 211 -3.19 2.29 -8.40
C GLY A 211 -3.33 3.60 -9.15
N ALA A 212 -4.17 3.64 -10.19
CA ALA A 212 -4.43 4.82 -11.00
C ALA A 212 -4.92 6.00 -10.16
N LEU A 213 -5.91 5.78 -9.28
CA LEU A 213 -6.46 6.83 -8.43
C LEU A 213 -5.50 7.24 -7.32
N LEU A 214 -4.84 6.27 -6.68
CA LEU A 214 -3.80 6.52 -5.68
C LEU A 214 -2.69 7.42 -6.25
N GLY A 215 -2.13 7.03 -7.40
CA GLY A 215 -1.06 7.77 -8.06
C GLY A 215 -1.51 9.16 -8.51
N TRP A 216 -2.73 9.27 -9.04
CA TRP A 216 -3.32 10.57 -9.37
C TRP A 216 -3.40 11.49 -8.15
N LEU A 217 -3.99 11.03 -7.04
CA LEU A 217 -4.16 11.81 -5.81
C LEU A 217 -2.81 12.22 -5.21
N VAL A 218 -1.89 11.28 -5.06
CA VAL A 218 -0.58 11.53 -4.47
C VAL A 218 0.21 12.53 -5.31
N HIS A 219 0.16 12.46 -6.64
CA HIS A 219 0.89 13.39 -7.50
C HIS A 219 0.20 14.74 -7.63
N ARG A 220 -1.14 14.78 -7.57
CA ARG A 220 -1.92 16.01 -7.60
C ARG A 220 -1.69 16.86 -6.35
N TYR A 221 -1.68 16.23 -5.17
CA TYR A 221 -1.64 16.92 -3.88
C TYR A 221 -0.28 16.84 -3.18
N GLY A 222 0.60 15.93 -3.58
CA GLY A 222 1.89 15.64 -2.94
C GLY A 222 3.05 16.53 -3.39
N ASN A 223 2.79 17.74 -3.88
CA ASN A 223 3.83 18.66 -4.39
C ASN A 223 4.94 19.02 -3.38
N ARG A 224 4.74 18.72 -2.10
CA ARG A 224 5.71 18.95 -1.01
C ARG A 224 6.29 17.66 -0.43
N ILE A 225 6.06 16.53 -1.08
CA ILE A 225 6.53 15.21 -0.68
C ILE A 225 7.61 14.80 -1.68
N ALA A 226 8.88 15.03 -1.32
CA ALA A 226 10.00 14.58 -2.13
C ALA A 226 10.03 13.03 -2.21
N PRO A 227 10.30 12.44 -3.38
CA PRO A 227 10.54 11.00 -3.48
C PRO A 227 11.75 10.59 -2.64
N LEU A 228 11.77 9.35 -2.18
CA LEU A 228 12.79 8.87 -1.25
C LEU A 228 14.21 8.94 -1.82
N TRP A 229 14.38 8.64 -3.12
CA TRP A 229 15.69 8.74 -3.77
C TRP A 229 16.22 10.18 -3.82
N SER A 230 15.35 11.20 -3.87
CA SER A 230 15.78 12.60 -3.80
C SER A 230 16.35 12.94 -2.42
N VAL A 231 15.84 12.31 -1.35
CA VAL A 231 16.40 12.42 0.00
C VAL A 231 17.77 11.72 0.05
N ALA A 232 17.87 10.50 -0.49
CA ALA A 232 19.14 9.76 -0.55
C ALA A 232 20.23 10.52 -1.32
N CYS A 233 19.90 11.15 -2.45
CA CYS A 233 20.84 11.95 -3.23
C CYS A 233 21.42 13.16 -2.47
N LYS A 234 20.81 13.60 -1.35
CA LYS A 234 21.39 14.66 -0.50
C LYS A 234 22.63 14.20 0.26
N LEU A 235 22.84 12.89 0.38
CA LEU A 235 24.02 12.28 1.01
C LEU A 235 25.20 12.15 0.04
N LEU A 236 24.96 12.25 -1.27
CA LEU A 236 26.03 12.19 -2.26
C LEU A 236 26.91 13.44 -2.19
N PRO A 237 28.24 13.31 -2.38
CA PRO A 237 29.14 14.44 -2.45
C PRO A 237 28.68 15.43 -3.53
N PRO A 238 28.97 16.73 -3.39
CA PRO A 238 28.74 17.69 -4.45
C PRO A 238 29.42 17.17 -5.72
N ARG A 239 28.69 17.09 -6.84
CA ARG A 239 29.34 16.86 -8.13
C ARG A 239 30.28 18.04 -8.32
N GLY A 240 31.58 17.78 -8.20
CA GLY A 240 32.61 18.79 -8.41
C GLY A 240 32.37 19.40 -9.78
N ILE A 241 32.24 20.72 -9.83
CA ILE A 241 32.50 21.46 -11.05
C ILE A 241 33.96 21.12 -11.37
N ARG A 242 34.18 20.31 -12.40
CA ARG A 242 35.50 20.18 -13.00
C ARG A 242 35.86 21.59 -13.44
N LYS A 243 36.71 22.28 -12.67
CA LYS A 243 37.45 23.42 -13.20
C LYS A 243 38.33 22.83 -14.29
N GLU A 244 37.96 23.08 -15.54
CA GLU A 244 38.91 23.05 -16.63
C GLU A 244 39.81 24.27 -16.42
N ASP A 245 40.83 24.09 -15.57
CA ASP A 245 41.99 24.97 -15.55
C ASP A 245 43.01 24.35 -16.53
N ASN A 246 42.91 24.75 -17.80
CA ASN A 246 44.00 25.03 -18.77
C ASN A 246 43.48 25.01 -20.22
#